data_AF-A0A7W0ER55-F1
#
_entry.id   AF-A0A7W0ER55-F1
#
_cell.length_a   1.000
_cell.length_b   1.000
_cell.length_c   1.000
_cell.angle_alpha   90.00
_cell.angle_beta   90.00
_cell.angle_gamma   90.00
#
_symmetry.space_group_name_H-M   'P 1'
#
loop_
_entity.id
_entity.type
_entity.pdbx_description
1 polymer ?
#
loop_
_entity_poly.entity_id
_entity_poly.type
_entity_poly.pdbx_seq_one_letter_code
_entity_poly.pdbx_strand_id
1 'polypeptide(L)'
;MDLSNLVNITTILANVATFLGIPLAIIVLVVDRRRAREDREQHTYQALQSEYSDFLKLCLEHSELQLHDYHPERTVTLTPEQHDRRMVALEILVSMFESAYFLYHHGHHSEFKKRQWTGWEEFMRDWAVRGDFQEAWNEHLGSEFDSEFILYMNQLIQAHG
;
A
#
# COMPACT_ATOMS: atom_id res chain seq x y z
N MET A 1 -5.73 29.54 -62.29
CA MET A 1 -6.07 28.91 -61.01
C MET A 1 -6.37 30.03 -60.03
N ASP A 2 -7.62 30.12 -59.58
CA ASP A 2 -8.12 31.30 -58.85
C ASP A 2 -7.50 31.39 -57.45
N LEU A 3 -6.81 32.50 -57.15
CA LEU A 3 -6.11 32.72 -55.87
C LEU A 3 -7.09 32.66 -54.68
N SER A 4 -8.33 33.09 -54.90
CA SER A 4 -9.44 33.08 -53.95
C SER A 4 -9.81 31.66 -53.50
N ASN A 5 -9.86 30.70 -54.43
CA ASN A 5 -10.18 29.31 -54.12
C ASN A 5 -9.08 28.65 -53.27
N LEU A 6 -7.82 28.98 -53.53
CA LEU A 6 -6.70 28.47 -52.73
C LEU A 6 -6.75 28.98 -51.29
N VAL A 7 -7.02 30.29 -51.09
CA VAL A 7 -7.14 30.90 -49.76
C VAL A 7 -8.34 30.32 -48.98
N ASN A 8 -9.45 30.05 -49.66
CA ASN A 8 -10.61 29.43 -49.02
C ASN A 8 -10.32 27.99 -48.58
N ILE A 9 -9.66 27.20 -49.43
CA ILE A 9 -9.28 25.82 -49.10
C ILE A 9 -8.32 25.79 -47.91
N THR A 10 -7.29 26.64 -47.88
CA THR A 10 -6.33 26.71 -46.77
C THR A 10 -6.98 27.17 -45.47
N THR A 11 -7.93 28.10 -45.53
CA THR A 11 -8.66 28.60 -44.35
C THR A 11 -9.60 27.53 -43.78
N ILE A 12 -10.31 26.81 -44.64
CA ILE A 12 -11.16 25.67 -44.22
C ILE A 12 -10.29 24.58 -43.59
N LEU A 13 -9.14 24.25 -44.20
CA LEU A 13 -8.19 23.27 -43.66
C LEU A 13 -7.65 23.70 -42.29
N ALA A 14 -7.27 24.97 -42.13
CA ALA A 14 -6.79 25.50 -40.85
C ALA A 14 -7.87 25.43 -39.77
N ASN A 15 -9.11 25.84 -40.08
CA ASN A 15 -10.23 25.77 -39.15
C ASN A 15 -10.56 24.33 -38.73
N VAL A 16 -10.57 23.38 -39.67
CA VAL A 16 -10.77 21.96 -39.39
C VAL A 16 -9.64 21.41 -38.52
N ALA A 17 -8.39 21.76 -38.82
CA ALA A 17 -7.23 21.34 -38.04
C ALA A 17 -7.29 21.84 -36.59
N THR A 18 -7.66 23.11 -36.37
CA THR A 18 -7.83 23.66 -35.00
C THR A 18 -9.00 23.01 -34.27
N PHE A 19 -10.13 22.81 -34.96
CA PHE A 19 -11.34 22.22 -34.37
C PHE A 19 -11.14 20.74 -33.99
N LEU A 20 -10.30 20.01 -34.73
CA LEU A 20 -9.96 18.62 -34.42
C LEU A 20 -8.78 18.49 -33.47
N GLY A 21 -7.81 19.41 -33.55
CA GLY A 21 -6.58 19.36 -32.77
C GLY A 21 -6.80 19.48 -31.27
N ILE A 22 -7.68 20.41 -30.83
CA ILE A 22 -7.95 20.62 -29.41
C ILE A 22 -8.68 19.42 -28.78
N PRO A 23 -9.79 18.90 -29.34
CA PRO A 23 -10.44 17.70 -28.81
C PRO A 23 -9.52 16.48 -28.83
N LEU A 24 -8.73 16.29 -29.89
CA LEU A 24 -7.77 15.19 -29.96
C LEU A 24 -6.71 15.29 -28.86
N ALA A 25 -6.15 16.49 -28.64
CA ALA A 25 -5.20 16.73 -27.56
C ALA A 25 -5.81 16.46 -26.18
N ILE A 26 -7.08 16.85 -25.95
CA ILE A 26 -7.80 16.54 -24.72
C ILE A 26 -7.99 15.02 -24.55
N ILE A 27 -8.38 14.31 -25.60
CA ILE A 27 -8.56 12.85 -25.57
C ILE A 27 -7.24 12.16 -25.20
N VAL A 28 -6.15 12.52 -25.89
CA VAL A 28 -4.82 11.98 -25.60
C VAL A 28 -4.43 12.26 -24.15
N LEU A 29 -4.61 13.50 -23.67
CA LEU A 29 -4.31 13.86 -22.30
C LEU A 29 -5.13 13.05 -21.28
N VAL A 30 -6.42 12.80 -21.55
CA VAL A 30 -7.27 11.99 -20.67
C VAL A 30 -6.83 10.53 -20.66
N VAL A 31 -6.48 9.96 -21.82
CA VAL A 31 -5.98 8.58 -21.92
C VAL A 31 -4.64 8.44 -21.19
N ASP A 32 -3.69 9.35 -21.41
CA ASP A 32 -2.39 9.33 -20.75
C ASP A 32 -2.52 9.50 -19.24
N ARG A 33 -3.41 10.38 -18.77
CA ARG A 33 -3.68 10.54 -17.34
C ARG A 33 -4.28 9.28 -16.71
N ARG A 34 -5.14 8.56 -17.43
CA ARG A 34 -5.71 7.28 -16.95
C ARG A 34 -4.64 6.20 -16.84
N ARG A 35 -3.83 6.02 -17.88
CA ARG A 35 -2.69 5.06 -17.87
C ARG A 35 -1.70 5.37 -16.76
N ALA A 36 -1.29 6.64 -16.64
CA ALA A 36 -0.37 7.06 -15.59
C ALA A 36 -0.92 6.85 -14.18
N ARG A 37 -2.24 6.86 -13.99
CA ARG A 37 -2.87 6.52 -12.70
C ARG A 37 -2.75 5.02 -12.42
N GLU A 38 -3.09 4.18 -13.39
CA GLU A 38 -3.00 2.72 -13.27
C GLU A 38 -1.56 2.28 -12.99
N ASP A 39 -0.58 2.85 -13.72
CA ASP A 39 0.84 2.55 -13.52
C ASP A 39 1.31 2.92 -12.10
N ARG A 40 0.93 4.11 -11.60
CA ARG A 40 1.27 4.52 -10.22
C ARG A 40 0.66 3.59 -9.18
N GLU A 41 -0.62 3.22 -9.35
CA GLU A 41 -1.30 2.28 -8.45
C GLU A 41 -0.60 0.91 -8.46
N GLN A 42 -0.18 0.43 -9.63
CA GLN A 42 0.57 -0.82 -9.76
C GLN A 42 1.97 -0.74 -9.13
N HIS A 43 2.71 0.36 -9.32
CA HIS A 43 4.02 0.54 -8.69
C HIS A 43 3.94 0.55 -7.16
N THR A 44 2.96 1.27 -6.59
CA THR A 44 2.72 1.26 -5.14
C THR A 44 2.38 -0.14 -4.63
N TYR A 45 1.51 -0.85 -5.34
CA TYR A 45 1.16 -2.23 -5.00
C TYR A 45 2.38 -3.15 -5.02
N GLN A 46 3.20 -3.07 -6.06
CA GLN A 46 4.38 -3.92 -6.21
C GLN A 46 5.42 -3.69 -5.12
N ALA A 47 5.62 -2.44 -4.68
CA ALA A 47 6.55 -2.12 -3.60
C ALA A 47 6.15 -2.83 -2.29
N LEU A 48 4.90 -2.62 -1.85
CA LEU A 48 4.40 -3.22 -0.61
C LEU A 48 4.26 -4.75 -0.71
N GLN A 49 3.90 -5.26 -1.89
CA GLN A 49 3.88 -6.71 -2.15
C GLN A 49 5.27 -7.35 -2.05
N SER A 50 6.33 -6.61 -2.43
CA SER A 50 7.71 -7.07 -2.25
C SER A 50 8.05 -7.18 -0.76
N GLU A 51 7.77 -6.13 0.03
CA GLU A 51 7.98 -6.12 1.48
C GLU A 51 7.27 -7.31 2.16
N TYR A 52 6.00 -7.55 1.79
CA TYR A 52 5.24 -8.70 2.26
C TYR A 52 5.88 -10.03 1.88
N SER A 53 6.33 -10.17 0.63
CA SER A 53 6.98 -11.40 0.17
C SER A 53 8.29 -11.66 0.92
N ASP A 54 9.03 -10.63 1.26
CA ASP A 54 10.28 -10.75 2.03
C ASP A 54 10.01 -11.08 3.50
N PHE A 55 8.95 -10.52 4.10
CA PHE A 55 8.49 -10.94 5.43
C PHE A 55 8.06 -12.42 5.45
N LEU A 56 7.36 -12.91 4.42
CA LEU A 56 6.99 -14.32 4.34
C LEU A 56 8.21 -15.24 4.19
N LYS A 57 9.22 -14.83 3.43
CA LYS A 57 10.49 -15.58 3.36
C LYS A 57 11.18 -15.64 4.72
N LEU A 58 11.20 -14.51 5.45
CA LEU A 58 11.73 -14.47 6.82
C LEU A 58 10.97 -15.43 7.75
N CYS A 59 9.64 -15.44 7.67
CA CYS A 59 8.80 -16.37 8.43
C CYS A 59 9.08 -17.85 8.07
N LEU A 60 9.38 -18.13 6.80
CA LEU A 60 9.70 -19.47 6.33
C LEU A 60 11.09 -19.91 6.81
N GLU A 61 12.08 -19.03 6.72
CA GLU A 61 13.46 -19.27 7.17
C GLU A 61 13.56 -19.43 8.68
N HIS A 62 12.69 -18.73 9.42
CA HIS A 62 12.64 -18.73 10.88
C HIS A 62 11.30 -19.22 11.42
N SER A 63 10.83 -20.36 10.89
CA SER A 63 9.54 -20.96 11.27
C SER A 63 9.39 -21.24 12.77
N GLU A 64 10.51 -21.45 13.47
CA GLU A 64 10.58 -21.64 14.91
C GLU A 64 10.08 -20.43 15.73
N LEU A 65 10.06 -19.24 15.13
CA LEU A 65 9.62 -18.00 15.79
C LEU A 65 8.09 -17.85 15.83
N GLN A 66 7.34 -18.76 15.20
CA GLN A 66 5.87 -18.78 15.18
C GLN A 66 5.23 -17.46 14.68
N LEU A 67 5.86 -16.82 13.70
CA LEU A 67 5.37 -15.58 13.10
C LEU A 67 4.14 -15.84 12.19
N HIS A 68 4.09 -16.99 11.51
CA HIS A 68 2.99 -17.34 10.58
C HIS A 68 1.93 -18.27 11.19
N ASP A 69 2.33 -19.45 11.71
CA ASP A 69 1.43 -20.42 12.34
C ASP A 69 1.40 -20.21 13.87
N TYR A 70 0.67 -19.17 14.29
CA TYR A 70 0.53 -18.85 15.71
C TYR A 70 -0.44 -19.81 16.39
N HIS A 71 0.04 -20.52 17.40
CA HIS A 71 -0.78 -21.41 18.21
C HIS A 71 -0.62 -21.03 19.69
N PRO A 72 -1.59 -20.31 20.29
CA PRO A 72 -1.45 -19.79 21.65
C PRO A 72 -1.28 -20.91 22.70
N GLU A 73 -1.79 -22.11 22.41
CA GLU A 73 -1.67 -23.28 23.29
C GLU A 73 -0.31 -24.00 23.18
N ARG A 74 0.50 -23.69 22.16
CA ARG A 74 1.89 -24.16 22.08
C ARG A 74 2.77 -23.10 22.73
N THR A 75 2.90 -23.16 24.05
CA THR A 75 3.88 -22.34 24.78
C THR A 75 5.29 -22.74 24.34
N VAL A 76 5.83 -22.09 23.30
CA VAL A 76 7.21 -22.28 22.88
C VAL A 76 8.08 -21.32 23.67
N THR A 77 8.91 -21.86 24.55
CA THR A 77 9.97 -21.09 25.21
C THR A 77 11.06 -20.81 24.17
N LEU A 78 11.15 -19.56 23.71
CA LEU A 78 12.21 -19.11 22.82
C LEU A 78 13.54 -18.96 23.59
N THR A 79 14.66 -19.26 22.94
CA THR A 79 15.97 -18.85 23.47
C THR A 79 16.10 -17.33 23.40
N PRO A 80 17.01 -16.71 24.17
CA PRO A 80 17.25 -15.27 24.08
C PRO A 80 17.53 -14.79 22.65
N GLU A 81 18.33 -15.54 21.88
CA GLU A 81 18.66 -15.19 20.50
C GLU A 81 17.44 -15.30 19.56
N GLN A 82 16.56 -16.26 19.82
CA GLN A 82 15.31 -16.39 19.06
C GLN A 82 14.33 -15.28 19.41
N HIS A 83 14.28 -14.87 20.68
CA HIS A 83 13.50 -13.73 21.11
C HIS A 83 13.95 -12.45 20.40
N ASP A 84 15.25 -12.18 20.37
CA ASP A 84 15.81 -11.02 19.66
C ASP A 84 15.45 -11.03 18.16
N ARG A 85 15.58 -12.20 17.50
CA ARG A 85 15.19 -12.33 16.09
C ARG A 85 13.69 -12.11 15.88
N ARG A 86 12.85 -12.57 16.81
CA ARG A 86 11.40 -12.35 16.75
C ARG A 86 11.08 -10.86 16.85
N MET A 87 11.72 -10.14 17.76
CA MET A 87 11.50 -8.69 17.90
C MET A 87 11.85 -7.95 16.61
N VAL A 88 13.01 -8.24 16.00
CA VAL A 88 13.38 -7.65 14.69
C VAL A 88 12.37 -8.03 13.60
N ALA A 89 11.88 -9.26 13.58
CA ALA A 89 10.86 -9.67 12.62
C ALA A 89 9.51 -8.94 12.83
N LEU A 90 9.14 -8.66 14.09
CA LEU A 90 7.96 -7.86 14.41
C LEU A 90 8.15 -6.39 14.03
N GLU A 91 9.35 -5.83 14.18
CA GLU A 91 9.67 -4.48 13.67
C GLU A 91 9.50 -4.41 12.14
N ILE A 92 9.98 -5.42 11.41
CA ILE A 92 9.77 -5.52 9.95
C ILE A 92 8.28 -5.57 9.61
N LEU A 93 7.50 -6.38 10.34
CA LEU A 93 6.06 -6.48 10.16
C LEU A 93 5.36 -5.12 10.40
N VAL A 94 5.69 -4.45 11.51
CA VAL A 94 5.07 -3.16 11.87
C VAL A 94 5.47 -2.06 10.89
N SER A 95 6.71 -2.04 10.41
CA SER A 95 7.13 -1.14 9.34
C SER A 95 6.32 -1.33 8.05
N MET A 96 6.05 -2.59 7.67
CA MET A 96 5.17 -2.89 6.53
C MET A 96 3.72 -2.43 6.78
N PHE A 97 3.22 -2.56 8.01
CA PHE A 97 1.90 -2.03 8.38
C PHE A 97 1.82 -0.51 8.29
N GLU A 98 2.85 0.19 8.76
CA GLU A 98 2.93 1.64 8.62
C GLU A 98 2.95 2.06 7.14
N SER A 99 3.74 1.39 6.30
CA SER A 99 3.73 1.59 4.85
C SER A 99 2.33 1.40 4.26
N ALA A 100 1.62 0.34 4.64
CA ALA A 100 0.25 0.08 4.20
C ALA A 100 -0.72 1.19 4.65
N TYR A 101 -0.62 1.61 5.92
CA TYR A 101 -1.41 2.68 6.50
C TYR A 101 -1.18 4.00 5.73
N PHE A 102 0.07 4.40 5.56
CA PHE A 102 0.44 5.60 4.82
C PHE A 102 -0.09 5.59 3.38
N LEU A 103 0.04 4.46 2.68
CA LEU A 103 -0.33 4.36 1.26
C LEU A 103 -1.84 4.32 1.00
N TYR A 104 -2.62 3.76 1.93
CA TYR A 104 -4.02 3.40 1.68
C TYR A 104 -5.04 4.00 2.65
N HIS A 105 -4.71 4.24 3.92
CA HIS A 105 -5.66 4.66 4.96
C HIS A 105 -6.32 6.01 4.62
N HIS A 106 -5.52 7.05 4.36
CA HIS A 106 -6.02 8.40 4.10
C HIS A 106 -6.47 8.64 2.64
N GLY A 107 -6.33 7.63 1.77
CA GLY A 107 -6.31 7.79 0.32
C GLY A 107 -7.41 7.06 -0.44
N HIS A 108 -8.66 7.07 0.02
CA HIS A 108 -9.79 6.39 -0.64
C HIS A 108 -10.27 7.04 -1.96
N HIS A 109 -9.38 7.69 -2.71
CA HIS A 109 -9.71 8.33 -3.99
C HIS A 109 -9.88 7.33 -5.15
N SER A 110 -9.54 6.05 -4.95
CA SER A 110 -9.77 4.97 -5.90
C SER A 110 -10.38 3.74 -5.22
N GLU A 111 -11.28 3.05 -5.93
CA GLU A 111 -11.82 1.76 -5.48
C GLU A 111 -10.72 0.70 -5.30
N PHE A 112 -9.62 0.81 -6.04
CA PHE A 112 -8.45 -0.05 -5.86
C PHE A 112 -7.85 0.12 -4.47
N LYS A 113 -7.52 1.36 -4.07
CA LYS A 113 -6.92 1.65 -2.76
C LYS A 113 -7.83 1.24 -1.60
N LYS A 114 -9.15 1.43 -1.73
CA LYS A 114 -10.13 0.96 -0.73
C LYS A 114 -10.06 -0.55 -0.53
N ARG A 115 -10.06 -1.32 -1.63
CA ARG A 115 -9.96 -2.79 -1.56
C ARG A 115 -8.64 -3.26 -0.96
N GLN A 116 -7.53 -2.59 -1.30
CA GLN A 116 -6.23 -2.90 -0.70
C GLN A 116 -6.24 -2.62 0.80
N TRP A 117 -6.78 -1.47 1.22
CA TRP A 117 -6.87 -1.10 2.63
C TRP A 117 -7.58 -2.17 3.47
N THR A 118 -8.73 -2.67 3.02
CA THR A 118 -9.50 -3.69 3.76
C THR A 118 -8.65 -4.91 4.12
N GLY A 119 -7.89 -5.45 3.16
CA GLY A 119 -7.04 -6.62 3.44
C GLY A 119 -5.89 -6.32 4.41
N TRP A 120 -5.29 -5.14 4.31
CA TRP A 120 -4.23 -4.72 5.25
C TRP A 120 -4.76 -4.46 6.66
N GLU A 121 -5.92 -3.83 6.77
CA GLU A 121 -6.59 -3.61 8.05
C GLU A 121 -6.98 -4.93 8.73
N GLU A 122 -7.55 -5.87 7.97
CA GLU A 122 -7.83 -7.23 8.47
C GLU A 122 -6.56 -7.92 8.97
N PHE A 123 -5.46 -7.81 8.23
CA PHE A 123 -4.19 -8.40 8.65
C PHE A 123 -3.63 -7.75 9.93
N MET A 124 -3.74 -6.42 10.08
CA MET A 124 -3.38 -5.74 11.33
C MET A 124 -4.26 -6.20 12.50
N ARG A 125 -5.57 -6.41 12.27
CA ARG A 125 -6.49 -6.91 13.28
C ARG A 125 -6.14 -8.32 13.74
N ASP A 126 -5.78 -9.20 12.81
CA ASP A 126 -5.33 -10.56 13.13
C ASP A 126 -4.09 -10.57 14.02
N TRP A 127 -3.18 -9.61 13.84
CA TRP A 127 -2.03 -9.44 14.73
C TRP A 127 -2.37 -8.73 16.03
N ALA A 128 -3.29 -7.77 16.01
CA ALA A 128 -3.68 -7.00 17.20
C ALA A 128 -4.29 -7.87 18.31
N VAL A 129 -4.86 -9.04 17.98
CA VAL A 129 -5.42 -9.99 18.97
C VAL A 129 -4.39 -10.96 19.56
N ARG A 130 -3.16 -10.99 19.02
CA ARG A 130 -2.12 -11.92 19.44
C ARG A 130 -1.42 -11.42 20.71
N GLY A 131 -1.36 -12.26 21.75
CA GLY A 131 -0.77 -11.87 23.04
C GLY A 131 0.72 -11.51 22.94
N ASP A 132 1.49 -12.25 22.15
CA ASP A 132 2.91 -11.99 21.87
C ASP A 132 3.13 -10.65 21.16
N PHE A 133 2.23 -10.30 20.25
CA PHE A 133 2.29 -9.03 19.55
C PHE A 133 1.91 -7.87 20.46
N GLN A 134 0.87 -8.02 21.28
CA GLN A 134 0.47 -7.00 22.25
C GLN A 134 1.57 -6.73 23.28
N GLU A 135 2.25 -7.76 23.76
CA GLU A 135 3.39 -7.65 24.67
C GLU A 135 4.52 -6.84 24.01
N ALA A 136 4.98 -7.28 22.82
CA ALA A 136 6.01 -6.57 22.05
C ALA A 136 5.63 -5.12 21.71
N TRP A 137 4.36 -4.89 21.39
CA TRP A 137 3.81 -3.57 21.09
C TRP A 137 3.89 -2.63 22.28
N ASN A 138 3.47 -3.09 23.45
CA ASN A 138 3.46 -2.29 24.67
C ASN A 138 4.86 -2.02 25.23
N GLU A 139 5.79 -2.96 25.04
CA GLU A 139 7.16 -2.82 25.55
C GLU A 139 8.05 -1.94 24.67
N HIS A 140 7.94 -2.07 23.35
CA HIS A 140 8.91 -1.48 22.43
C HIS A 140 8.25 -0.82 21.21
N LEU A 141 7.49 -1.59 20.42
CA LEU A 141 7.12 -1.19 19.06
C LEU A 141 6.19 0.03 19.03
N GLY A 142 5.33 0.21 20.03
CA GLY A 142 4.31 1.27 20.07
C GLY A 142 4.84 2.71 20.25
N SER A 143 6.16 2.92 20.16
CA SER A 143 6.79 4.24 20.35
C SER A 143 7.69 4.71 19.20
N GLU A 144 8.00 3.85 18.23
CA GLU A 144 9.05 4.11 17.22
C GLU A 144 8.52 4.62 15.87
N PHE A 145 7.22 4.53 15.63
CA PHE A 145 6.57 4.79 14.34
C PHE A 145 5.79 6.11 14.33
N ASP A 146 5.19 6.45 13.19
CA ASP A 146 4.34 7.63 13.04
C ASP A 146 3.21 7.66 14.08
N SER A 147 2.97 8.86 14.63
CA SER A 147 2.02 9.05 15.73
C SER A 147 0.57 8.74 15.36
N GLU A 148 0.14 8.98 14.11
CA GLU A 148 -1.21 8.65 13.68
C GLU A 148 -1.37 7.13 13.53
N PHE A 149 -0.36 6.48 12.96
CA PHE A 149 -0.32 5.02 12.84
C PHE A 149 -0.32 4.33 14.22
N ILE A 150 0.48 4.81 15.18
CA ILE A 150 0.50 4.30 16.55
C ILE A 150 -0.89 4.42 17.20
N LEU A 151 -1.53 5.59 17.08
CA LEU A 151 -2.88 5.81 17.61
C LEU A 151 -3.88 4.84 16.98
N TYR A 152 -3.77 4.61 15.67
CA TYR A 152 -4.62 3.67 14.95
C TYR A 152 -4.44 2.22 15.43
N MET A 153 -3.20 1.75 15.53
CA MET A 153 -2.89 0.40 16.04
C MET A 153 -3.32 0.22 17.50
N ASN A 154 -3.13 1.23 18.35
CA ASN A 154 -3.61 1.21 19.73
C ASN A 154 -5.13 1.03 19.81
N GLN A 155 -5.90 1.66 18.91
CA GLN A 155 -7.34 1.46 18.83
C GLN A 155 -7.70 0.03 18.41
N LEU A 156 -6.98 -0.55 17.44
CA LEU A 156 -7.19 -1.93 17.02
C LEU A 156 -6.92 -2.92 18.16
N ILE A 157 -5.82 -2.73 18.90
CA ILE A 157 -5.45 -3.57 20.05
C ILE A 157 -6.49 -3.46 21.17
N GLN A 158 -6.91 -2.23 21.52
CA GLN A 158 -7.91 -2.00 22.57
C GLN A 158 -9.31 -2.52 22.21
N ALA A 159 -9.66 -2.60 20.93
CA ALA A 159 -10.95 -3.13 20.51
C ALA A 159 -11.10 -4.65 20.77
N HIS A 160 -9.99 -5.34 21.04
CA HIS A 160 -9.94 -6.79 21.17
C HIS A 160 -9.29 -7.30 22.47
N GLY A 161 -8.75 -6.41 23.33
CA GLY A 161 -8.26 -6.72 24.67
C GLY A 161 -9.34 -6.60 25.74
#